data_AF-A0A382VZE3-F1
#
_entry.id   AF-A0A382VZE3-F1
#
_cell.length_a   1.000
_cell.length_b   1.000
_cell.length_c   1.000
_cell.angle_alpha   90.00
_cell.angle_beta   90.00
_cell.angle_gamma   90.00
#
_symmetry.space_group_name_H-M   'P 1'
#
loop_
_entity.id
_entity.type
_entity.pdbx_description
1 polymer ?
#
loop_
_entity_poly.entity_id
_entity_poly.type
_entity_poly.pdbx_seq_one_letter_code
_entity_poly.pdbx_strand_id
1 'polypeptide(L)'
;MKSWRLSFCLLATLSYQILGQNIEVDGNLSADEWSNAISFDLEFEVQPSRNKPAKMKTTAFLKYDNKYIYIGFKAYGDPKKIRATLRNRDSAWREDYVALMADPFRDGRYGILIGVNALGVQLDEKHIASAEPDDSWNILFESATSFQDN
;
A
#
# COMPACT_ATOMS: atom_id res chain seq x y z
N MET A 1 -6.17 34.92 52.93
CA MET A 1 -5.59 34.98 51.57
C MET A 1 -5.54 33.56 51.02
N LYS A 2 -6.40 33.20 50.05
CA LYS A 2 -6.45 31.86 49.44
C LYS A 2 -5.46 31.80 48.27
N SER A 3 -4.45 30.94 48.36
CA SER A 3 -3.53 30.66 47.24
C SER A 3 -4.15 29.62 46.31
N TRP A 4 -4.31 29.95 45.02
CA TRP A 4 -4.61 28.98 43.98
C TRP A 4 -3.32 28.43 43.39
N ARG A 5 -3.20 27.11 43.32
CA ARG A 5 -2.16 26.43 42.53
C ARG A 5 -2.73 26.15 41.15
N LEU A 6 -2.10 26.71 40.12
CA LEU A 6 -2.33 26.34 38.72
C LEU A 6 -1.69 24.96 38.50
N SER A 7 -2.52 23.92 38.34
CA SER A 7 -2.05 22.64 37.79
C SER A 7 -1.90 22.78 36.29
N PHE A 8 -0.66 22.73 35.81
CA PHE A 8 -0.34 22.56 34.40
C PHE A 8 -0.63 21.10 34.02
N CYS A 9 -1.71 20.86 33.27
CA CYS A 9 -1.96 19.55 32.68
C CYS A 9 -1.24 19.51 31.33
N LEU A 10 -0.06 18.90 31.29
CA LEU A 10 0.68 18.67 30.05
C LEU A 10 -0.05 17.57 29.27
N LEU A 11 -0.96 17.97 28.38
CA LEU A 11 -1.54 17.08 27.37
C LEU A 11 -0.48 16.80 26.31
N ALA A 12 0.38 15.82 26.57
CA ALA A 12 1.20 15.22 25.53
C ALA A 12 0.29 14.39 24.62
N THR A 13 -0.04 14.93 23.44
CA THR A 13 -0.61 14.12 22.38
C THR A 13 0.49 13.16 21.92
N LEU A 14 0.43 11.91 22.36
CA LEU A 14 1.21 10.84 21.75
C LEU A 14 0.66 10.65 20.33
N SER A 15 1.24 11.31 19.34
CA SER A 15 1.16 10.81 17.97
C SER A 15 1.91 9.48 17.98
N TYR A 16 1.19 8.37 17.89
CA TYR A 16 1.78 7.07 17.60
C TYR A 16 2.40 7.20 16.21
N GLN A 17 3.66 7.62 16.14
CA GLN A 17 4.44 7.40 14.93
C GLN A 17 4.53 5.88 14.84
N ILE A 18 3.84 5.29 13.87
CA ILE A 18 3.94 3.87 13.60
C ILE A 18 5.40 3.67 13.25
N LEU A 19 6.25 3.17 14.15
CA LEU A 19 7.68 3.14 13.89
C LEU A 19 7.93 2.15 12.74
N GLY A 20 8.09 2.65 11.52
CA GLY A 20 8.64 1.92 10.36
C GLY A 20 10.14 1.65 10.51
N GLN A 21 10.66 1.62 11.74
CA GLN A 21 12.06 1.35 11.98
C GLN A 21 12.37 -0.08 11.54
N ASN A 22 13.21 -0.18 10.51
CA ASN A 22 13.75 -1.42 9.94
C ASN A 22 12.78 -2.26 9.09
N ILE A 23 11.88 -1.63 8.34
CA ILE A 23 11.21 -2.36 7.25
C ILE A 23 12.24 -2.59 6.12
N GLU A 24 12.47 -3.84 5.76
CA GLU A 24 13.27 -4.23 4.60
C GLU A 24 12.35 -4.56 3.42
N VAL A 25 12.63 -3.99 2.25
CA VAL A 25 11.84 -4.25 1.05
C VAL A 25 12.37 -5.52 0.38
N ASP A 26 12.11 -6.67 0.99
CA ASP A 26 12.58 -8.00 0.54
C ASP A 26 11.44 -8.92 0.02
N GLY A 27 10.19 -8.45 0.14
CA GLY A 27 9.00 -9.17 -0.27
C GLY A 27 8.43 -10.10 0.81
N ASN A 28 8.98 -10.11 2.02
CA ASN A 28 8.48 -10.88 3.16
C ASN A 28 7.69 -9.99 4.13
N LEU A 29 6.54 -10.48 4.59
CA LEU A 29 5.70 -9.78 5.57
C LEU A 29 5.82 -10.46 6.94
N SER A 30 7.01 -10.35 7.53
CA SER A 30 7.30 -10.99 8.83
C SER A 30 6.47 -10.35 9.96
N ALA A 31 6.01 -11.17 10.91
CA ALA A 31 5.11 -10.72 11.97
C ALA A 31 5.74 -9.65 12.90
N ASP A 32 7.05 -9.75 13.14
CA ASP A 32 7.77 -8.82 14.01
C ASP A 32 7.91 -7.44 13.34
N GLU A 33 8.32 -7.43 12.09
CA GLU A 33 8.58 -6.23 11.29
C GLU A 33 7.28 -5.47 10.96
N TRP A 34 6.23 -6.22 10.61
CA TRP A 34 4.90 -5.68 10.29
C TRP A 34 3.97 -5.59 11.50
N SER A 35 4.49 -5.81 12.70
CA SER A 35 3.75 -5.59 13.94
C SER A 35 3.20 -4.17 14.00
N ASN A 36 1.95 -4.04 14.45
CA ASN A 36 1.19 -2.79 14.55
C ASN A 36 0.96 -2.06 13.21
N ALA A 37 1.18 -2.73 12.06
CA ALA A 37 0.73 -2.20 10.79
C ALA A 37 -0.79 -2.02 10.79
N ILE A 38 -1.25 -0.95 10.15
CA ILE A 38 -2.67 -0.83 9.82
C ILE A 38 -2.92 -1.86 8.72
N SER A 39 -3.91 -2.72 8.89
CA SER A 39 -4.25 -3.74 7.90
C SER A 39 -5.70 -3.64 7.45
N PHE A 40 -5.92 -3.97 6.18
CA PHE A 40 -7.23 -3.97 5.54
C PHE A 40 -7.36 -5.18 4.62
N ASP A 41 -8.43 -5.95 4.77
CA ASP A 41 -8.77 -6.98 3.81
C ASP A 41 -9.43 -6.33 2.58
N LEU A 42 -9.03 -6.74 1.38
CA LEU A 42 -9.61 -6.31 0.12
C LEU A 42 -10.85 -7.17 -0.14
N GLU A 43 -11.96 -6.79 0.49
CA GLU A 43 -13.16 -7.64 0.60
C GLU A 43 -13.99 -7.72 -0.68
N PHE A 44 -13.83 -6.78 -1.62
CA PHE A 44 -14.77 -6.63 -2.73
C PHE A 44 -14.10 -6.64 -4.11
N GLU A 45 -14.72 -7.37 -5.04
CA GLU A 45 -14.46 -7.25 -6.47
C GLU A 45 -15.27 -6.10 -7.07
N VAL A 46 -14.60 -5.21 -7.81
CA VAL A 46 -15.23 -4.13 -8.60
C VAL A 46 -15.40 -4.55 -10.08
N GLN A 47 -14.52 -5.43 -10.56
CA GLN A 47 -14.58 -6.06 -11.88
C GLN A 47 -14.01 -7.48 -11.78
N PRO A 48 -14.57 -8.50 -12.48
CA PRO A 48 -15.75 -8.46 -13.36
C PRO A 48 -17.09 -8.43 -12.63
N SER A 49 -17.09 -8.74 -11.34
CA SER A 49 -18.28 -8.64 -10.48
C SER A 49 -18.46 -7.21 -9.98
N ARG A 50 -19.69 -6.77 -9.75
CA ARG A 50 -19.97 -5.47 -9.12
C ARG A 50 -20.16 -5.62 -7.61
N ASN A 51 -19.20 -5.16 -6.81
CA ASN A 51 -19.21 -5.12 -5.34
C ASN A 51 -19.58 -6.46 -4.70
N LYS A 52 -19.04 -7.56 -5.24
CA LYS A 52 -19.21 -8.90 -4.65
C LYS A 52 -18.03 -9.26 -3.77
N PRO A 53 -18.20 -10.17 -2.78
CA PRO A 53 -17.08 -10.69 -2.02
C PRO A 53 -15.96 -11.19 -2.93
N ALA A 54 -14.72 -10.80 -2.63
CA ALA A 54 -13.54 -11.25 -3.36
C ALA A 54 -13.38 -12.76 -3.24
N LYS A 55 -13.13 -13.43 -4.36
CA LYS A 55 -12.93 -14.90 -4.38
C LYS A 55 -11.67 -15.35 -3.68
N MET A 56 -10.65 -14.49 -3.68
CA MET A 56 -9.35 -14.75 -3.09
C MET A 56 -9.09 -13.69 -2.04
N LYS A 57 -8.62 -14.12 -0.86
CA LYS A 57 -8.26 -13.20 0.20
C LYS A 57 -7.02 -12.41 -0.23
N THR A 58 -7.05 -11.10 -0.01
CA THR A 58 -5.86 -10.25 -0.06
C THR A 58 -5.91 -9.30 1.12
N THR A 59 -4.81 -9.18 1.85
CA THR A 59 -4.67 -8.24 2.97
C THR A 59 -3.59 -7.22 2.61
N ALA A 60 -3.95 -5.94 2.66
CA ALA A 60 -3.00 -4.83 2.58
C ALA A 60 -2.51 -4.45 3.99
N PHE A 61 -1.25 -4.05 4.08
CA PHE A 61 -0.58 -3.58 5.29
C PHE A 61 0.03 -2.21 5.01
N LEU A 62 -0.10 -1.31 5.98
CA LEU A 62 0.42 0.06 5.91
C LEU A 62 1.19 0.40 7.19
N LYS A 63 2.45 0.81 7.02
CA LYS A 63 3.28 1.47 8.04
C LYS A 63 3.89 2.71 7.41
N TYR A 64 4.36 3.66 8.21
CA TYR A 64 5.05 4.84 7.69
C TYR A 64 5.96 5.41 8.77
N ASP A 65 7.08 6.01 8.39
CA ASP A 65 7.92 6.76 9.32
C ASP A 65 8.08 8.21 8.83
N ASN A 66 9.14 8.90 9.26
CA ASN A 66 9.41 10.28 8.86
C ASN A 66 9.93 10.43 7.42
N LYS A 67 10.23 9.32 6.72
CA LYS A 67 10.80 9.30 5.38
C LYS A 67 9.95 8.52 4.37
N TYR A 68 9.36 7.41 4.78
CA TYR A 68 8.75 6.45 3.87
C TYR A 68 7.34 6.06 4.30
N ILE A 69 6.54 5.69 3.30
CA ILE A 69 5.31 4.93 3.47
C ILE A 69 5.63 3.51 2.98
N TYR A 70 5.39 2.53 3.85
CA TYR A 70 5.60 1.11 3.59
C TYR A 70 4.27 0.43 3.34
N ILE A 71 4.16 -0.24 2.21
CA ILE A 71 2.93 -0.89 1.76
C ILE A 71 3.24 -2.36 1.50
N GLY A 72 2.53 -3.24 2.19
CA GLY A 72 2.63 -4.68 2.04
C GLY A 72 1.32 -5.23 1.47
N PHE A 73 1.40 -6.22 0.60
CA PHE A 73 0.23 -6.96 0.16
C PHE A 73 0.48 -8.46 0.33
N LYS A 74 -0.43 -9.13 1.04
CA LYS A 74 -0.50 -10.59 1.11
C LYS A 74 -1.69 -11.08 0.31
N ALA A 75 -1.45 -11.55 -0.91
CA ALA A 75 -2.49 -12.12 -1.78
C ALA A 75 -2.44 -13.65 -1.71
N TYR A 76 -3.58 -14.28 -1.43
CA TYR A 76 -3.71 -15.73 -1.32
C TYR A 76 -4.20 -16.35 -2.63
N GLY A 77 -3.60 -17.46 -3.05
CA GLY A 77 -4.04 -18.17 -4.23
C GLY A 77 -3.17 -19.36 -4.61
N ASP A 78 -3.49 -19.98 -5.75
CA ASP A 78 -2.67 -21.04 -6.35
C ASP A 78 -1.53 -20.39 -7.15
N PRO A 79 -0.26 -20.56 -6.75
CA PRO A 79 0.87 -19.95 -7.45
C PRO A 79 0.95 -20.34 -8.93
N LYS A 80 0.44 -21.52 -9.31
CA LYS A 80 0.44 -21.98 -10.71
C LYS A 80 -0.58 -21.26 -11.59
N LYS A 81 -1.53 -20.53 -10.98
CA LYS A 81 -2.57 -19.77 -11.69
C LYS A 81 -2.29 -18.28 -11.77
N ILE A 82 -1.22 -17.81 -11.11
CA ILE A 82 -0.82 -16.41 -11.16
C ILE A 82 -0.34 -16.08 -12.56
N ARG A 83 -0.95 -15.07 -13.17
CA ARG A 83 -0.55 -14.52 -14.46
C ARG A 83 0.46 -13.42 -14.20
N ALA A 84 1.74 -13.70 -14.44
CA ALA A 84 2.79 -12.70 -14.38
C ALA A 84 3.93 -13.07 -15.34
N THR A 85 4.56 -12.07 -15.95
CA THR A 85 5.79 -12.24 -16.74
C THR A 85 6.79 -11.13 -16.43
N LEU A 86 8.08 -11.41 -16.60
CA LEU A 86 9.12 -10.38 -16.50
C LEU A 86 9.08 -9.50 -17.75
N ARG A 87 8.80 -8.22 -17.55
CA ARG A 87 8.68 -7.22 -18.61
C ARG A 87 9.23 -5.88 -18.15
N ASN A 88 9.21 -4.90 -19.05
CA ASN A 88 9.53 -3.53 -18.71
C ASN A 88 8.45 -2.95 -17.76
N ARG A 89 8.84 -1.90 -17.04
CA ARG A 89 7.91 -1.05 -16.27
C ARG A 89 6.69 -0.67 -17.12
N ASP A 90 5.52 -0.57 -16.48
CA ASP A 90 4.25 -0.12 -17.08
C ASP A 90 3.75 -0.97 -18.26
N SER A 91 4.21 -2.22 -18.35
CA SER A 91 3.79 -3.15 -19.43
C SER A 91 3.05 -4.40 -18.93
N ALA A 92 2.77 -4.48 -17.63
CA ALA A 92 2.11 -5.61 -16.97
C ALA A 92 0.65 -5.33 -16.52
N TRP A 93 0.01 -4.27 -17.01
CA TRP A 93 -1.36 -3.86 -16.62
C TRP A 93 -2.47 -4.90 -16.84
N ARG A 94 -2.22 -5.93 -17.66
CA ARG A 94 -3.18 -7.02 -17.96
C ARG A 94 -2.89 -8.32 -17.21
N GLU A 95 -1.90 -8.29 -16.33
CA GLU A 95 -1.46 -9.39 -15.48
C GLU A 95 -2.05 -9.26 -14.07
N ASP A 96 -1.75 -10.21 -13.19
CA ASP A 96 -2.16 -10.12 -11.79
C ASP A 96 -1.18 -9.20 -11.04
N TYR A 97 -1.70 -8.10 -10.48
CA TYR A 97 -0.94 -7.11 -9.73
C TYR A 97 -1.73 -6.60 -8.53
N VAL A 98 -1.01 -5.97 -7.60
CA VAL A 98 -1.56 -5.20 -6.49
C VAL A 98 -1.16 -3.75 -6.66
N ALA A 99 -1.99 -2.82 -6.20
CA ALA A 99 -1.72 -1.39 -6.33
C ALA A 99 -2.27 -0.59 -5.15
N LEU A 100 -1.58 0.50 -4.82
CA LEU A 100 -2.08 1.60 -4.01
C LEU A 100 -2.50 2.73 -4.95
N MET A 101 -3.69 3.27 -4.75
CA MET A 101 -4.12 4.55 -5.31
C MET A 101 -4.25 5.57 -4.16
N ALA A 102 -3.63 6.74 -4.30
CA ALA A 102 -3.64 7.78 -3.28
C ALA A 102 -3.95 9.16 -3.90
N ASP A 103 -4.71 9.97 -3.17
CA ASP A 103 -4.82 11.42 -3.36
C ASP A 103 -4.05 12.10 -2.21
N PRO A 104 -2.78 12.49 -2.42
CA PRO A 104 -1.93 13.00 -1.36
C PRO A 104 -2.39 14.34 -0.77
N PHE A 105 -3.15 15.13 -1.54
CA PHE A 105 -3.63 16.45 -1.14
C PHE A 105 -5.09 16.44 -0.69
N ARG A 106 -5.79 15.33 -0.94
CA ARG A 106 -7.22 15.13 -0.62
C ARG A 106 -8.10 16.22 -1.24
N ASP A 107 -7.75 16.65 -2.45
CA ASP A 107 -8.46 17.71 -3.18
C ASP A 107 -9.24 17.18 -4.38
N GLY A 108 -9.12 15.87 -4.68
CA GLY A 108 -9.80 15.19 -5.77
C GLY A 108 -9.28 15.57 -7.16
N ARG A 109 -8.15 16.25 -7.26
CA ARG A 109 -7.59 16.73 -8.55
C ARG A 109 -6.40 15.93 -9.01
N TYR A 110 -5.72 15.28 -8.07
CA TYR A 110 -4.46 14.59 -8.30
C TYR A 110 -4.46 13.22 -7.64
N GLY A 111 -4.28 12.18 -8.44
CA GLY A 111 -4.16 10.81 -7.98
C GLY A 111 -2.82 10.21 -8.40
N ILE A 112 -2.28 9.37 -7.52
CA ILE A 112 -1.09 8.56 -7.75
C ILE A 112 -1.49 7.10 -7.63
N LEU A 113 -1.20 6.30 -8.65
CA LEU A 113 -1.22 4.85 -8.56
C LEU A 113 0.22 4.33 -8.62
N ILE A 114 0.57 3.45 -7.68
CA ILE A 114 1.77 2.61 -7.77
C ILE A 114 1.36 1.15 -7.55
N GLY A 115 1.94 0.25 -8.33
CA GLY A 115 1.61 -1.16 -8.28
C GLY A 115 2.77 -2.06 -8.69
N VAL A 116 2.63 -3.34 -8.39
CA VAL A 116 3.65 -4.35 -8.66
C VAL A 116 2.95 -5.66 -9.03
N ASN A 117 3.37 -6.29 -10.13
CA ASN A 117 2.92 -7.65 -10.45
C ASN A 117 3.65 -8.71 -9.60
N ALA A 118 3.22 -9.97 -9.65
CA ALA A 118 3.81 -11.01 -8.82
C ALA A 118 5.31 -11.33 -9.08
N LEU A 119 5.92 -10.78 -10.14
CA LEU A 119 7.33 -10.94 -10.48
C LEU A 119 8.14 -9.65 -10.32
N GLY A 120 7.58 -8.63 -9.67
CA GLY A 120 8.29 -7.39 -9.37
C GLY A 120 8.28 -6.35 -10.49
N VAL A 121 7.49 -6.52 -11.55
CA VAL A 121 7.31 -5.48 -12.57
C VAL A 121 6.51 -4.34 -11.96
N GLN A 122 7.14 -3.17 -11.87
CA GLN A 122 6.55 -1.96 -11.34
C GLN A 122 5.57 -1.33 -12.37
N LEU A 123 4.50 -0.78 -11.83
CA LEU A 123 3.43 -0.08 -12.53
C LEU A 123 3.22 1.27 -11.84
N ASP A 124 3.03 2.35 -12.59
CA ASP A 124 2.55 3.61 -12.05
C ASP A 124 1.71 4.42 -13.02
N GLU A 125 0.78 5.19 -12.47
CA GLU A 125 -0.02 6.13 -13.22
C GLU A 125 -0.22 7.41 -12.42
N LYS A 126 -0.18 8.54 -13.13
CA LYS A 126 -0.71 9.81 -12.67
C LYS A 126 -2.14 9.97 -13.13
N HIS A 127 -3.04 10.32 -12.22
CA HIS A 127 -4.42 10.65 -12.56
C HIS A 127 -4.68 12.13 -12.33
N ILE A 128 -5.34 12.77 -13.31
CA ILE A 128 -5.92 14.10 -13.17
C ILE A 128 -7.39 14.07 -13.59
N ALA A 129 -8.20 14.96 -13.03
CA ALA A 129 -9.65 14.94 -13.23
C ALA A 129 -10.11 15.14 -14.69
N SER A 130 -9.25 15.68 -15.56
CA SER A 130 -9.61 16.13 -16.90
C SER A 130 -8.93 15.35 -18.04
N ALA A 131 -8.24 14.24 -17.75
CA ALA A 131 -7.53 13.46 -18.75
C ALA A 131 -7.51 11.97 -18.40
N GLU A 132 -7.12 11.16 -19.39
CA GLU A 132 -6.77 9.76 -19.18
C GLU A 132 -5.58 9.63 -18.21
N PRO A 133 -5.40 8.46 -17.58
CA PRO A 133 -4.20 8.18 -16.80
C PRO A 133 -2.92 8.41 -17.62
N ASP A 134 -1.93 9.03 -16.99
CA ASP A 134 -0.62 9.33 -17.56
C ASP A 134 0.41 8.37 -16.97
N ASP A 135 0.84 7.40 -17.78
CA ASP A 135 1.81 6.35 -17.46
C ASP A 135 3.26 6.77 -17.76
N SER A 136 3.49 8.02 -18.18
CA SER A 136 4.86 8.53 -18.40
C SER A 136 5.57 8.89 -17.09
N TRP A 137 4.82 8.97 -15.99
CA TRP A 137 5.25 9.53 -14.73
C TRP A 137 6.01 8.55 -13.83
N ASN A 138 7.12 7.99 -14.31
CA ASN A 138 8.00 7.04 -13.60
C ASN A 138 8.33 7.38 -12.12
N ILE A 139 7.45 7.02 -11.18
CA ILE A 139 7.62 7.33 -9.76
C ILE A 139 8.77 6.50 -9.19
N LEU A 140 9.64 7.14 -8.42
CA LEU A 140 10.69 6.42 -7.71
C LEU A 140 10.12 5.71 -6.48
N PHE A 141 10.06 4.39 -6.52
CA PHE A 141 9.75 3.54 -5.37
C PHE A 141 10.51 2.22 -5.44
N GLU A 142 10.74 1.61 -4.27
CA GLU A 142 11.34 0.29 -4.14
C GLU A 142 10.25 -0.78 -4.00
N SER A 143 10.50 -1.96 -4.57
CA SER A 143 9.57 -3.08 -4.47
C SER A 143 10.30 -4.42 -4.49
N ALA A 144 9.78 -5.36 -3.73
CA ALA A 144 10.18 -6.76 -3.80
C ALA A 144 8.96 -7.67 -3.66
N THR A 145 9.08 -8.87 -4.20
CA THR A 145 8.01 -9.86 -4.24
C THR A 145 8.55 -11.22 -3.84
N SER A 146 7.78 -11.98 -3.07
CA SER A 146 8.10 -13.37 -2.75
C SER A 146 6.85 -14.24 -2.90
N PHE A 147 7.05 -15.47 -3.38
CA PHE A 147 6.03 -16.52 -3.24
C PHE A 147 6.28 -17.23 -1.91
N GLN A 148 5.23 -17.39 -1.12
CA GLN A 148 5.28 -18.01 0.20
C GLN A 148 4.23 -19.12 0.30
N ASP A 149 4.58 -20.20 1.00
CA ASP A 149 3.70 -21.37 1.15
C ASP A 149 2.72 -21.25 2.34
N ASN A 150 2.76 -20.15 3.11
CA ASN A 150 2.02 -19.95 4.38
C ASN A 150 1.01 -18.80 4.37
#